data_AF-A0A642UVV4-F1
#
_entry.id   AF-A0A642UVV4-F1
#
_cell.length_a   1.000
_cell.length_b   1.000
_cell.length_c   1.000
_cell.angle_alpha   90.00
_cell.angle_beta   90.00
_cell.angle_gamma   90.00
#
_symmetry.space_group_name_H-M   'P 1'
#
loop_
_entity.id
_entity.type
_entity.pdbx_description
1 polymer ?
#
loop_
_entity_poly.entity_id
_entity_poly.type
_entity_poly.pdbx_seq_one_letter_code
_entity_poly.pdbx_strand_id
1 'polypeptide(L)'
;MSEIQRLADQAEETLHEAQELCKQAQTHLDSTGEVLRRQFPSKLEIAITAQRTLQRQQRLLTTIVDGIEDKAKVTRSKFTEEYDKLVEPALTKLNLIYATLKETPVPKDLISAEIANTPEFSAEDYKNLADFISVDAIMLLKENIGIYKQNASSLIDYLDREVLVATDELKRVKKDFIRLAKHLEKLNLLAHEWGSNTNKYTQLLEENSSLEHKLSSLLSMLTNHFDQCAQAVHDRDTNEADMAILRQDAFELPEVLTEVRQMVTIISTNHDRATKSGESNLSFVDDLIQGINANLQQCRQIKVSIIKLAAIFKAVETRLSNTSLDREGITISPLQQYADVISQLEYYYTNFYNIYKTKYFVELYREKYQYPRAFLDKISRFLNEDLHQMHEEEIQRRKQWVAQYGEFIPRELTLPGEVHIPVVSQVITECLDDVANEMKGGKLQETEQERRLLEFIKSMQT
;
A
#
# COMPACT_ATOMS: atom_id res chain seq x y z
N MET A 1 -95.43 37.39 -23.93
CA MET A 1 -94.25 36.52 -23.75
C MET A 1 -94.76 35.20 -23.23
N SER A 2 -94.56 34.12 -23.97
CA SER A 2 -94.99 32.78 -23.57
C SER A 2 -94.26 32.37 -22.29
N GLU A 3 -94.97 31.70 -21.40
CA GLU A 3 -94.41 31.14 -20.15
C GLU A 3 -93.17 30.26 -20.40
N ILE A 4 -93.11 29.63 -21.58
CA ILE A 4 -91.99 28.87 -22.13
C ILE A 4 -90.73 29.72 -22.28
N GLN A 5 -90.85 30.98 -22.71
CA GLN A 5 -89.72 31.90 -22.83
C GLN A 5 -89.08 32.19 -21.47
N ARG A 6 -89.91 32.35 -20.42
CA ARG A 6 -89.44 32.58 -19.05
C ARG A 6 -88.72 31.36 -18.47
N LEU A 7 -89.20 30.15 -18.78
CA LEU A 7 -88.55 28.90 -18.37
C LEU A 7 -87.20 28.71 -19.08
N ALA A 8 -87.14 29.06 -20.37
CA ALA A 8 -85.90 29.03 -21.14
C ALA A 8 -84.86 30.04 -20.61
N ASP A 9 -85.27 31.29 -20.34
CA ASP A 9 -84.37 32.32 -19.77
C ASP A 9 -83.85 31.89 -18.38
N GLN A 10 -84.70 31.28 -17.55
CA GLN A 10 -84.33 30.76 -16.23
C GLN A 10 -83.37 29.56 -16.32
N ALA A 11 -83.58 28.66 -17.28
CA ALA A 11 -82.69 27.53 -17.55
C ALA A 11 -81.33 28.00 -18.10
N GLU A 12 -81.31 29.05 -18.93
CA GLU A 12 -80.07 29.65 -19.46
C GLU A 12 -79.22 30.27 -18.34
N GLU A 13 -79.84 31.05 -17.45
CA GLU A 13 -79.14 31.69 -16.33
C GLU A 13 -78.56 30.67 -15.35
N THR A 14 -79.36 29.65 -14.98
CA THR A 14 -78.91 28.57 -14.09
C THR A 14 -77.84 27.69 -14.72
N LEU A 15 -77.93 27.39 -16.03
CA LEU A 15 -76.90 26.67 -16.76
C LEU A 15 -75.59 27.47 -16.81
N HIS A 16 -75.66 28.77 -17.09
CA HIS A 16 -74.47 29.63 -17.16
C HIS A 16 -73.76 29.71 -15.80
N GLU A 17 -74.52 29.88 -14.71
CA GLU A 17 -73.94 29.86 -13.36
C GLU A 17 -73.31 28.51 -13.03
N ALA A 18 -74.00 27.41 -13.34
CA ALA A 18 -73.46 26.06 -13.12
C ALA A 18 -72.20 25.78 -13.95
N GLN A 19 -72.11 26.28 -15.18
CA GLN A 19 -70.92 26.16 -16.02
C GLN A 19 -69.70 26.86 -15.41
N GLU A 20 -69.87 28.08 -14.90
CA GLU A 20 -68.77 28.81 -14.24
C GLU A 20 -68.34 28.13 -12.94
N LEU A 21 -69.28 27.64 -12.14
CA LEU A 21 -68.97 26.85 -10.94
C LEU A 21 -68.24 25.54 -11.27
N CYS A 22 -68.69 24.80 -12.27
CA CYS A 22 -68.03 23.57 -12.73
C CYS A 22 -66.63 23.85 -13.28
N LYS A 23 -66.41 24.97 -13.97
CA LYS A 23 -65.09 25.37 -14.47
C LYS A 23 -64.11 25.71 -13.32
N GLN A 24 -64.58 26.37 -12.28
CA GLN A 24 -63.79 26.61 -11.07
C GLN A 24 -63.44 25.30 -10.36
N ALA A 25 -64.43 24.42 -10.20
CA ALA A 25 -64.24 23.10 -9.62
C ALA A 25 -63.22 22.25 -10.41
N GLN A 26 -63.31 22.25 -11.75
CA GLN A 26 -62.36 21.56 -12.62
C GLN A 26 -60.94 22.08 -12.42
N THR A 27 -60.76 23.41 -12.32
CA THR A 27 -59.44 24.00 -12.08
C THR A 27 -58.84 23.53 -10.75
N HIS A 28 -59.66 23.43 -9.69
CA HIS A 28 -59.24 22.89 -8.40
C HIS A 28 -58.94 21.39 -8.44
N LEU A 29 -59.75 20.61 -9.14
CA LEU A 29 -59.54 19.17 -9.34
C LEU A 29 -58.24 18.91 -10.11
N ASP A 30 -58.01 19.61 -11.22
CA ASP A 30 -56.81 19.50 -12.06
C ASP A 30 -55.56 19.90 -11.27
N SER A 31 -55.60 21.01 -10.53
CA SER A 31 -54.48 21.45 -9.69
C SER A 31 -54.16 20.44 -8.58
N THR A 32 -55.19 19.90 -7.92
CA THR A 32 -55.03 18.86 -6.90
C THR A 32 -54.46 17.57 -7.49
N GLY A 33 -54.94 17.20 -8.67
CA GLY A 33 -54.46 16.06 -9.45
C GLY A 33 -52.99 16.22 -9.85
N GLU A 34 -52.56 17.39 -10.28
CA GLU A 34 -51.17 17.67 -10.65
C GLU A 34 -50.21 17.57 -9.44
N VAL A 35 -50.60 18.17 -8.31
CA VAL A 35 -49.78 18.12 -7.07
C VAL A 35 -49.66 16.68 -6.56
N LEU A 36 -50.78 15.96 -6.45
CA LEU A 36 -50.81 14.63 -5.84
C LEU A 36 -50.39 13.54 -6.83
N ARG A 37 -50.83 13.52 -8.10
CA ARG A 37 -50.52 12.41 -9.03
C ARG A 37 -49.17 12.56 -9.72
N ARG A 38 -48.62 13.77 -9.84
CA ARG A 38 -47.37 14.02 -10.59
C ARG A 38 -46.25 14.57 -9.73
N GLN A 39 -46.43 15.76 -9.16
CA GLN A 39 -45.32 16.47 -8.52
C GLN A 39 -44.78 15.74 -7.30
N PHE A 40 -45.66 15.36 -6.37
CA PHE A 40 -45.26 14.71 -5.12
C PHE A 40 -44.61 13.33 -5.35
N PRO A 41 -45.21 12.39 -6.12
CA PRO A 41 -44.61 11.08 -6.40
C PRO A 41 -43.26 11.20 -7.09
N SER A 42 -43.14 12.11 -8.07
CA SER A 42 -41.88 12.32 -8.80
C SER A 42 -40.76 12.81 -7.88
N LYS A 43 -41.05 13.81 -7.03
CA LYS A 43 -40.08 14.34 -6.06
C LYS A 43 -39.69 13.29 -5.01
N LEU A 44 -40.67 12.52 -4.54
CA LEU A 44 -40.45 11.43 -3.59
C LEU A 44 -39.54 10.35 -4.17
N GLU A 45 -39.74 9.95 -5.43
CA GLU A 45 -38.89 8.98 -6.12
C GLU A 45 -37.45 9.50 -6.27
N ILE A 46 -37.28 10.77 -6.64
CA ILE A 46 -35.97 11.44 -6.70
C ILE A 46 -35.28 11.41 -5.33
N ALA A 47 -36.00 11.71 -4.25
CA ALA A 47 -35.44 11.70 -2.91
C ALA A 47 -35.00 10.28 -2.48
N ILE A 48 -35.81 9.25 -2.77
CA ILE A 48 -35.50 7.84 -2.44
C ILE A 48 -34.27 7.36 -3.23
N THR A 49 -34.20 7.67 -4.53
CA THR A 49 -33.05 7.29 -5.36
C THR A 49 -31.78 8.03 -4.93
N ALA A 50 -31.88 9.31 -4.57
CA ALA A 50 -30.78 10.09 -4.01
C ALA A 50 -30.31 9.54 -2.65
N GLN A 51 -31.23 9.15 -1.76
CA GLN A 51 -30.93 8.50 -0.48
C GLN A 51 -30.16 7.18 -0.68
N ARG A 52 -30.65 6.30 -1.55
CA ARG A 52 -29.97 5.02 -1.86
C ARG A 52 -28.56 5.25 -2.40
N THR A 53 -28.42 6.26 -3.26
CA THR A 53 -27.13 6.67 -3.80
C THR A 53 -26.20 7.14 -2.70
N LEU A 54 -26.64 8.03 -1.81
CA LEU A 54 -25.85 8.52 -0.68
C LEU A 54 -25.40 7.39 0.25
N GLN A 55 -26.31 6.48 0.63
CA GLN A 55 -25.99 5.31 1.45
C GLN A 55 -24.91 4.42 0.79
N ARG A 56 -25.05 4.15 -0.51
CA ARG A 56 -24.04 3.39 -1.26
C ARG A 56 -22.69 4.10 -1.29
N GLN A 57 -22.67 5.41 -1.56
CA GLN A 57 -21.43 6.18 -1.60
C GLN A 57 -20.72 6.19 -0.25
N GLN A 58 -21.46 6.37 0.85
CA GLN A 58 -20.88 6.39 2.18
C GLN A 58 -20.27 5.04 2.57
N ARG A 59 -20.96 3.92 2.25
CA ARG A 59 -20.41 2.56 2.48
C ARG A 59 -19.12 2.35 1.70
N LEU A 60 -19.11 2.69 0.40
CA LEU A 60 -17.94 2.57 -0.44
C LEU A 60 -16.76 3.40 0.08
N LEU A 61 -16.99 4.67 0.44
CA LEU A 61 -15.96 5.54 1.00
C LEU A 61 -15.39 4.99 2.30
N THR A 62 -16.25 4.48 3.18
CA THR A 62 -15.82 3.87 4.45
C THR A 62 -14.91 2.67 4.18
N THR A 63 -15.33 1.73 3.33
CA THR A 63 -14.52 0.56 2.98
C THR A 63 -13.18 0.93 2.34
N ILE A 64 -13.14 1.96 1.49
CA ILE A 64 -11.89 2.39 0.84
C ILE A 64 -10.95 3.04 1.85
N VAL A 65 -11.44 3.95 2.69
CA VAL A 65 -10.59 4.64 3.69
C VAL A 65 -10.07 3.65 4.72
N ASP A 66 -10.93 2.75 5.25
CA ASP A 66 -10.52 1.71 6.18
C ASP A 66 -9.44 0.81 5.57
N GLY A 67 -9.63 0.40 4.29
CA GLY A 67 -8.65 -0.41 3.58
C GLY A 67 -7.32 0.31 3.31
N ILE A 68 -7.32 1.63 3.11
CA ILE A 68 -6.09 2.42 2.98
C ILE A 68 -5.40 2.56 4.33
N GLU A 69 -6.16 2.80 5.40
CA GLU A 69 -5.65 2.90 6.77
C GLU A 69 -4.96 1.60 7.20
N ASP A 70 -5.60 0.44 6.94
CA ASP A 70 -5.01 -0.87 7.24
C ASP A 70 -3.74 -1.11 6.44
N LYS A 71 -3.72 -0.75 5.15
CA LYS A 71 -2.51 -0.86 4.32
C LYS A 71 -1.38 0.03 4.82
N ALA A 72 -1.66 1.27 5.22
CA ALA A 72 -0.66 2.18 5.78
C ALA A 72 -0.06 1.62 7.08
N LYS A 73 -0.90 1.09 7.99
CA LYS A 73 -0.46 0.40 9.21
C LYS A 73 0.45 -0.79 8.89
N VAL A 74 0.05 -1.64 7.94
CA VAL A 74 0.86 -2.79 7.53
C VAL A 74 2.22 -2.35 6.97
N THR A 75 2.26 -1.34 6.09
CA THR A 75 3.51 -0.81 5.54
C THR A 75 4.44 -0.29 6.64
N ARG A 76 3.90 0.45 7.62
CA ARG A 76 4.65 0.97 8.77
C ARG A 76 5.20 -0.15 9.64
N SER A 77 4.35 -1.11 10.03
CA SER A 77 4.76 -2.24 10.86
C SER A 77 5.82 -3.08 10.16
N LYS A 78 5.63 -3.36 8.86
CA LYS A 78 6.60 -4.11 8.06
C LYS A 78 7.97 -3.42 8.03
N PHE A 79 8.02 -2.11 7.77
CA PHE A 79 9.28 -1.37 7.76
C PHE A 79 9.98 -1.41 9.13
N THR A 80 9.22 -1.17 10.21
CA THR A 80 9.75 -1.14 11.58
C THR A 80 10.29 -2.52 11.97
N GLU A 81 9.50 -3.58 11.72
CA GLU A 81 9.90 -4.95 12.02
C GLU A 81 11.11 -5.42 11.20
N GLU A 82 11.16 -5.11 9.90
CA GLU A 82 12.31 -5.46 9.06
C GLU A 82 13.58 -4.75 9.54
N TYR A 83 13.49 -3.47 9.93
CA TYR A 83 14.64 -2.74 10.44
C TYR A 83 15.15 -3.32 11.77
N ASP A 84 14.25 -3.48 12.75
CA ASP A 84 14.59 -3.89 14.12
C ASP A 84 15.04 -5.37 14.17
N LYS A 85 14.50 -6.23 13.31
CA LYS A 85 14.83 -7.68 13.30
C LYS A 85 16.01 -8.03 12.38
N LEU A 86 16.23 -7.29 11.30
CA LEU A 86 17.26 -7.63 10.31
C LEU A 86 18.47 -6.70 10.38
N VAL A 87 18.24 -5.39 10.26
CA VAL A 87 19.33 -4.42 10.06
C VAL A 87 20.03 -4.09 11.39
N GLU A 88 19.29 -3.79 12.45
CA GLU A 88 19.87 -3.42 13.74
C GLU A 88 20.73 -4.54 14.37
N PRO A 89 20.30 -5.81 14.37
CA PRO A 89 21.15 -6.91 14.84
C PRO A 89 22.40 -7.10 13.98
N ALA A 90 22.27 -7.02 12.65
CA ALA A 90 23.41 -7.15 11.74
C ALA A 90 24.44 -6.03 11.96
N LEU A 91 23.99 -4.78 12.13
CA LEU A 91 24.87 -3.64 12.47
C LEU A 91 25.56 -3.84 13.82
N THR A 92 24.85 -4.36 14.82
CA THR A 92 25.41 -4.63 16.15
C THR A 92 26.53 -5.67 16.07
N LYS A 93 26.33 -6.76 15.33
CA LYS A 93 27.36 -7.79 15.12
C LYS A 93 28.56 -7.24 14.34
N LEU A 94 28.32 -6.45 13.29
CA LEU A 94 29.39 -5.79 12.53
C LEU A 94 30.20 -4.83 13.42
N ASN A 95 29.55 -4.11 14.34
CA ASN A 95 30.23 -3.25 15.31
C ASN A 95 31.07 -4.05 16.30
N LEU A 96 30.57 -5.20 16.76
CA LEU A 96 31.31 -6.10 17.64
C LEU A 96 32.59 -6.60 16.97
N ILE A 97 32.51 -7.14 15.75
CA ILE A 97 33.70 -7.63 15.03
C ILE A 97 34.67 -6.48 14.74
N TYR A 98 34.16 -5.30 14.36
CA TYR A 98 35.01 -4.13 14.16
C TYR A 98 35.75 -3.72 15.44
N ALA A 99 35.09 -3.74 16.60
CA ALA A 99 35.73 -3.47 17.87
C ALA A 99 36.83 -4.50 18.18
N THR A 100 36.58 -5.79 17.94
CA THR A 100 37.61 -6.83 18.13
C THR A 100 38.81 -6.64 17.20
N LEU A 101 38.60 -6.27 15.93
CA LEU A 101 39.69 -5.96 15.00
C LEU A 101 40.48 -4.73 15.44
N LYS A 102 39.78 -3.73 15.99
CA LYS A 102 40.40 -2.52 16.52
C LYS A 102 41.15 -2.78 17.82
N GLU A 103 40.79 -3.78 18.62
CA GLU A 103 41.52 -4.11 19.85
C GLU A 103 42.70 -5.05 19.61
N THR A 104 42.75 -5.73 18.46
CA THR A 104 43.79 -6.72 18.17
C THR A 104 45.04 -6.06 17.58
N PRO A 105 46.17 -6.02 18.30
CA PRO A 105 47.38 -5.40 17.80
C PRO A 105 48.08 -6.28 16.77
N VAL A 106 48.73 -5.66 15.79
CA VAL A 106 49.56 -6.33 14.79
C VAL A 106 51.03 -6.07 15.10
N PRO A 107 51.86 -7.12 15.30
CA PRO A 107 53.29 -6.95 15.53
C PRO A 107 53.98 -6.24 14.36
N LYS A 108 54.82 -5.25 14.67
CA LYS A 108 55.55 -4.44 13.67
C LYS A 108 56.43 -5.28 12.74
N ASP A 109 56.95 -6.40 13.26
CA ASP A 109 57.83 -7.32 12.54
C ASP A 109 57.13 -8.07 11.37
N LEU A 110 55.81 -7.93 11.24
CA LEU A 110 54.99 -8.55 10.20
C LEU A 110 54.63 -7.59 9.05
N ILE A 111 54.90 -6.30 9.20
CA ILE A 111 54.57 -5.30 8.19
C ILE A 111 55.65 -5.35 7.10
N SER A 112 55.24 -5.52 5.84
CA SER A 112 56.18 -5.62 4.72
C SER A 112 56.93 -4.30 4.50
N ALA A 113 58.20 -4.41 4.11
CA ALA A 113 59.05 -3.25 3.84
C ALA A 113 58.52 -2.36 2.70
N GLU A 114 57.71 -2.90 1.79
CA GLU A 114 57.07 -2.15 0.70
C GLU A 114 56.04 -1.14 1.21
N ILE A 115 55.27 -1.51 2.25
CA ILE A 115 54.24 -0.66 2.87
C ILE A 115 54.88 0.29 3.89
N ALA A 116 55.99 -0.11 4.51
CA ALA A 116 56.72 0.74 5.45
C ALA A 116 57.44 1.94 4.78
N ASN A 117 57.61 1.93 3.46
CA ASN A 117 58.37 2.93 2.70
C ASN A 117 57.50 3.88 1.84
N THR A 118 56.18 3.75 1.86
CA THR A 118 55.30 4.67 1.14
C THR A 118 55.17 6.01 1.90
N PRO A 119 55.26 7.18 1.24
CA PRO A 119 55.34 8.50 1.90
C PRO A 119 54.07 8.92 2.67
N GLU A 120 52.94 8.25 2.46
CA GLU A 120 51.69 8.40 3.22
C GLU A 120 51.66 7.53 4.49
N PHE A 121 52.69 6.72 4.75
CA PHE A 121 52.66 5.61 5.69
C PHE A 121 53.93 5.56 6.55
N SER A 122 53.79 5.73 7.87
CA SER A 122 54.87 5.40 8.80
C SER A 122 54.59 4.03 9.44
N ALA A 123 55.62 3.20 9.62
CA ALA A 123 55.51 1.93 10.35
C ALA A 123 55.10 2.11 11.84
N GLU A 124 54.92 3.35 12.30
CA GLU A 124 54.40 3.71 13.62
C GLU A 124 52.86 3.83 13.65
N ASP A 125 52.21 3.92 12.48
CA ASP A 125 50.77 4.19 12.36
C ASP A 125 49.90 2.93 12.39
N TYR A 126 50.36 1.82 11.81
CA TYR A 126 49.65 0.53 11.87
C TYR A 126 49.80 -0.10 13.26
N LYS A 127 48.72 -0.06 14.04
CA LYS A 127 48.72 -0.65 15.37
C LYS A 127 47.87 -1.90 15.41
N ASN A 128 46.74 -1.93 14.69
CA ASN A 128 45.69 -2.92 14.92
C ASN A 128 45.14 -3.51 13.61
N LEU A 129 44.43 -4.64 13.68
CA LEU A 129 43.87 -5.30 12.49
C LEU A 129 42.85 -4.45 11.75
N ALA A 130 42.18 -3.51 12.44
CA ALA A 130 41.22 -2.58 11.84
C ALA A 130 41.86 -1.63 10.80
N ASP A 131 43.18 -1.42 10.84
CA ASP A 131 43.88 -0.53 9.91
C ASP A 131 44.05 -1.16 8.52
N PHE A 132 43.85 -2.49 8.41
CA PHE A 132 43.95 -3.26 7.16
C PHE A 132 42.59 -3.42 6.44
N ILE A 133 41.53 -2.79 6.95
CA ILE A 133 40.19 -2.84 6.37
C ILE A 133 39.73 -1.43 5.96
N SER A 134 38.86 -1.36 4.96
CA SER A 134 38.33 -0.09 4.46
C SER A 134 37.26 0.48 5.40
N VAL A 135 37.70 1.15 6.47
CA VAL A 135 36.82 1.79 7.46
C VAL A 135 35.89 2.81 6.80
N ASP A 136 36.39 3.59 5.84
CA ASP A 136 35.62 4.61 5.13
C ASP A 136 34.41 4.01 4.40
N ALA A 137 34.58 2.85 3.77
CA ALA A 137 33.50 2.15 3.08
C ALA A 137 32.43 1.63 4.06
N ILE A 138 32.84 1.14 5.23
CA ILE A 138 31.92 0.70 6.29
C ILE A 138 31.14 1.89 6.87
N MET A 139 31.82 3.03 7.08
CA MET A 139 31.19 4.26 7.58
C MET A 139 30.19 4.80 6.57
N LEU A 140 30.54 4.84 5.28
CA LEU A 140 29.65 5.25 4.20
C LEU A 140 28.41 4.34 4.10
N LEU A 141 28.58 3.02 4.25
CA LEU A 141 27.46 2.08 4.26
C LEU A 141 26.51 2.35 5.45
N LYS A 142 27.06 2.57 6.65
CA LYS A 142 26.27 2.91 7.84
C LYS A 142 25.51 4.23 7.68
N GLU A 143 26.17 5.23 7.10
CA GLU A 143 25.56 6.53 6.80
C GLU A 143 24.40 6.37 5.81
N ASN A 144 24.60 5.63 4.71
CA ASN A 144 23.56 5.36 3.73
C ASN A 144 22.34 4.63 4.34
N ILE A 145 22.57 3.67 5.23
CA ILE A 145 21.49 2.98 5.98
C ILE A 145 20.76 3.97 6.90
N GLY A 146 21.49 4.84 7.59
CA GLY A 146 20.91 5.89 8.44
C GLY A 146 20.04 6.86 7.65
N ILE A 147 20.54 7.34 6.51
CA ILE A 147 19.82 8.21 5.57
C ILE A 147 18.57 7.50 5.06
N TYR A 148 18.69 6.24 4.63
CA TYR A 148 17.56 5.45 4.17
C TYR A 148 16.48 5.31 5.26
N LYS A 149 16.89 4.99 6.50
CA LYS A 149 15.98 4.91 7.65
C LYS A 149 15.24 6.23 7.86
N GLN A 150 15.96 7.34 7.92
CA GLN A 150 15.38 8.66 8.15
C GLN A 150 14.39 9.06 7.05
N ASN A 151 14.75 8.83 5.78
CA ASN A 151 13.90 9.10 4.64
C ASN A 151 12.63 8.23 4.65
N ALA A 152 12.78 6.93 4.90
CA ALA A 152 11.67 6.00 4.97
C ALA A 152 10.71 6.33 6.13
N SER A 153 11.24 6.62 7.33
CA SER A 153 10.43 7.10 8.46
C SER A 153 9.70 8.40 8.13
N SER A 154 10.36 9.36 7.50
CA SER A 154 9.73 10.64 7.11
C SER A 154 8.61 10.44 6.08
N LEU A 155 8.78 9.50 5.15
CA LEU A 155 7.75 9.14 4.16
C LEU A 155 6.56 8.43 4.81
N ILE A 156 6.81 7.52 5.76
CA ILE A 156 5.75 6.84 6.53
C ILE A 156 4.99 7.85 7.39
N ASP A 157 5.67 8.76 8.08
CA ASP A 157 5.04 9.82 8.88
C ASP A 157 4.25 10.81 8.01
N TYR A 158 4.70 11.05 6.77
CA TYR A 158 3.92 11.81 5.79
C TYR A 158 2.66 11.05 5.38
N LEU A 159 2.77 9.77 5.05
CA LEU A 159 1.62 8.93 4.71
C LEU A 159 0.60 8.87 5.84
N ASP A 160 1.03 8.63 7.08
CA ASP A 160 0.16 8.55 8.25
C ASP A 160 -0.61 9.85 8.47
N ARG A 161 0.02 11.01 8.25
CA ARG A 161 -0.66 12.32 8.32
C ARG A 161 -1.73 12.47 7.24
N GLU A 162 -1.45 12.09 6.01
CA GLU A 162 -2.41 12.19 4.90
C GLU A 162 -3.59 11.21 5.08
N VAL A 163 -3.32 10.00 5.58
CA VAL A 163 -4.37 9.04 5.98
C VAL A 163 -5.24 9.64 7.07
N LEU A 164 -4.65 10.23 8.11
CA LEU A 164 -5.40 10.85 9.20
C LEU A 164 -6.34 11.97 8.71
N VAL A 165 -5.85 12.82 7.78
CA VAL A 165 -6.68 13.85 7.14
C VAL A 165 -7.88 13.24 6.43
N ALA A 166 -7.68 12.22 5.59
CA ALA A 166 -8.76 11.56 4.87
C ALA A 166 -9.78 10.88 5.81
N THR A 167 -9.28 10.26 6.89
CA THR A 167 -10.13 9.63 7.92
C THR A 167 -10.95 10.68 8.66
N ASP A 168 -10.39 11.84 8.98
CA ASP A 168 -11.12 12.92 9.65
C ASP A 168 -12.14 13.61 8.73
N GLU A 169 -11.85 13.77 7.44
CA GLU A 169 -12.83 14.20 6.43
C GLU A 169 -14.02 13.21 6.38
N LEU A 170 -13.74 11.91 6.34
CA LEU A 170 -14.78 10.88 6.35
C LEU A 170 -15.63 10.92 7.62
N LYS A 171 -15.01 11.11 8.80
CA LYS A 171 -15.73 11.25 10.07
C LYS A 171 -16.71 12.43 10.04
N ARG A 172 -16.34 13.56 9.43
CA ARG A 172 -17.21 14.73 9.28
C ARG A 172 -18.44 14.40 8.42
N VAL A 173 -18.24 13.81 7.25
CA VAL A 173 -19.34 13.40 6.36
C VAL A 173 -20.22 12.34 7.02
N LYS A 174 -19.64 11.39 7.76
CA LYS A 174 -20.40 10.39 8.52
C LYS A 174 -21.29 11.05 9.58
N LYS A 175 -20.81 12.08 10.26
CA LYS A 175 -21.59 12.85 11.23
C LYS A 175 -22.78 13.57 10.58
N ASP A 176 -22.57 14.19 9.42
CA ASP A 176 -23.64 14.87 8.69
C ASP A 176 -24.66 13.89 8.10
N PHE A 177 -24.20 12.71 7.65
CA PHE A 177 -25.10 11.61 7.28
C PHE A 177 -25.95 11.13 8.46
N ILE A 178 -25.37 10.95 9.64
CA ILE A 178 -26.13 10.54 10.85
C ILE A 178 -27.19 11.58 11.22
N ARG A 179 -26.91 12.87 11.03
CA ARG A 179 -27.91 13.94 11.22
C ARG A 179 -29.05 13.82 10.21
N LEU A 180 -28.73 13.54 8.94
CA LEU A 180 -29.73 13.30 7.90
C LEU A 180 -30.54 12.01 8.11
N ALA A 181 -29.98 11.00 8.77
CA ALA A 181 -30.63 9.69 8.94
C ALA A 181 -32.03 9.79 9.55
N LYS A 182 -32.26 10.72 10.50
CA LYS A 182 -33.59 10.96 11.08
C LYS A 182 -34.60 11.48 10.05
N HIS A 183 -34.17 12.36 9.15
CA HIS A 183 -35.04 12.87 8.09
C HIS A 183 -35.26 11.81 6.99
N LEU A 184 -34.26 10.97 6.74
CA LEU A 184 -34.36 9.83 5.84
C LEU A 184 -35.34 8.76 6.34
N GLU A 185 -35.45 8.57 7.66
CA GLU A 185 -36.45 7.69 8.26
C GLU A 185 -37.87 8.22 8.03
N LYS A 186 -38.08 9.53 8.24
CA LYS A 186 -39.34 10.20 7.89
C LYS A 186 -39.67 10.09 6.40
N LEU A 187 -38.68 10.19 5.51
CA LEU A 187 -38.88 9.97 4.07
C LEU A 187 -39.35 8.55 3.75
N ASN A 188 -38.78 7.53 4.41
CA ASN A 188 -39.20 6.14 4.21
C ASN A 188 -40.65 5.91 4.68
N LEU A 189 -41.05 6.54 5.79
CA LEU A 189 -42.44 6.50 6.27
C LEU A 189 -43.38 7.16 5.26
N LEU A 190 -43.06 8.36 4.79
CA LEU A 190 -43.84 9.06 3.75
C LEU A 190 -43.93 8.24 2.46
N ALA A 191 -42.84 7.57 2.06
CA ALA A 191 -42.83 6.71 0.90
C ALA A 191 -43.73 5.48 1.04
N HIS A 192 -43.74 4.88 2.23
CA HIS A 192 -44.59 3.74 2.54
C HIS A 192 -46.07 4.14 2.60
N GLU A 193 -46.38 5.27 3.25
CA GLU A 193 -47.72 5.86 3.26
C GLU A 193 -48.19 6.13 1.84
N TRP A 194 -47.35 6.73 0.98
CA TRP A 194 -47.68 7.02 -0.41
C TRP A 194 -47.92 5.78 -1.26
N GLY A 195 -47.14 4.72 -1.05
CA GLY A 195 -47.29 3.44 -1.75
C GLY A 195 -48.50 2.61 -1.28
N SER A 196 -49.19 3.02 -0.21
CA SER A 196 -50.38 2.32 0.29
C SER A 196 -51.64 2.76 -0.44
N ASN A 197 -52.43 1.80 -0.93
CA ASN A 197 -53.73 2.06 -1.54
C ASN A 197 -54.76 2.65 -0.55
N THR A 198 -54.49 2.61 0.76
CA THR A 198 -55.36 3.17 1.81
C THR A 198 -54.93 4.55 2.30
N ASN A 199 -54.05 5.23 1.56
CA ASN A 199 -53.56 6.55 1.95
C ASN A 199 -54.68 7.61 1.89
N LYS A 200 -54.65 8.54 2.84
CA LYS A 200 -55.43 9.78 2.86
C LYS A 200 -55.41 10.54 1.52
N TYR A 201 -54.29 10.51 0.79
CA TYR A 201 -54.21 11.15 -0.54
C TYR A 201 -54.93 10.37 -1.64
N THR A 202 -54.87 9.04 -1.60
CA THR A 202 -55.62 8.17 -2.52
C THR A 202 -57.12 8.32 -2.28
N GLN A 203 -57.54 8.34 -1.01
CA GLN A 203 -58.92 8.63 -0.61
C GLN A 203 -59.38 10.01 -1.11
N LEU A 204 -58.55 11.05 -0.96
CA LEU A 204 -58.88 12.40 -1.44
C LEU A 204 -59.02 12.44 -2.98
N LEU A 205 -58.19 11.69 -3.71
CA LEU A 205 -58.30 11.57 -5.17
C LEU A 205 -59.54 10.78 -5.61
N GLU A 206 -59.94 9.74 -4.87
CA GLU A 206 -61.17 8.98 -5.11
C GLU A 206 -62.42 9.82 -4.81
N GLU A 207 -62.42 10.56 -3.69
CA GLU A 207 -63.45 11.54 -3.34
C GLU A 207 -63.60 12.60 -4.44
N ASN A 208 -62.49 13.17 -4.89
CA ASN A 208 -62.47 14.17 -5.96
C ASN A 208 -62.99 13.61 -7.30
N SER A 209 -62.64 12.37 -7.65
CA SER A 209 -63.15 11.72 -8.87
C SER A 209 -64.66 11.42 -8.77
N SER A 210 -65.15 11.05 -7.58
CA SER A 210 -66.59 10.88 -7.33
C SER A 210 -67.34 12.21 -7.46
N LEU A 211 -66.78 13.30 -6.94
CA LEU A 211 -67.35 14.64 -7.04
C LEU A 211 -67.33 15.16 -8.49
N GLU A 212 -66.26 14.89 -9.24
CA GLU A 212 -66.15 15.22 -10.67
C GLU A 212 -67.24 14.53 -11.49
N HIS A 213 -67.46 13.22 -11.28
CA HIS A 213 -68.52 12.48 -11.95
C HIS A 213 -69.91 13.03 -11.61
N LYS A 214 -70.16 13.40 -10.35
CA LYS A 214 -71.44 13.99 -9.93
C LYS A 214 -71.66 15.39 -10.54
N LEU A 215 -70.63 16.25 -10.55
CA LEU A 215 -70.71 17.55 -11.22
C LEU A 215 -70.98 17.42 -12.71
N SER A 216 -70.31 16.48 -13.39
CA SER A 216 -70.55 16.17 -14.80
C SER A 216 -71.99 15.71 -15.05
N SER A 217 -72.53 14.86 -14.17
CA SER A 217 -73.93 14.42 -14.23
C SER A 217 -74.92 15.58 -14.03
N LEU A 218 -74.70 16.43 -13.01
CA LEU A 218 -75.56 17.59 -12.74
C LEU A 218 -75.53 18.60 -13.91
N LEU A 219 -74.34 18.87 -14.46
CA LEU A 219 -74.18 19.74 -15.61
C LEU A 219 -74.86 19.16 -16.86
N SER A 220 -74.78 17.84 -17.08
CA SER A 220 -75.49 17.18 -18.17
C SER A 220 -77.01 17.24 -18.00
N MET A 221 -77.53 17.14 -16.77
CA MET A 221 -78.97 17.30 -16.49
C MET A 221 -79.43 18.74 -16.77
N LEU A 222 -78.67 19.75 -16.31
CA LEU A 222 -78.97 21.16 -16.58
C LEU A 222 -78.89 21.49 -18.09
N THR A 223 -77.91 20.93 -18.80
CA THR A 223 -77.77 21.09 -20.26
C THR A 223 -78.96 20.47 -20.99
N ASN A 224 -79.36 19.26 -20.60
CA ASN A 224 -80.52 18.57 -21.18
C ASN A 224 -81.83 19.32 -20.90
N HIS A 225 -82.01 19.87 -19.69
CA HIS A 225 -83.19 20.70 -19.37
C HIS A 225 -83.22 21.99 -20.20
N PHE A 226 -82.08 22.66 -20.38
CA PHE A 226 -81.98 23.81 -21.27
C PHE A 226 -82.30 23.46 -22.72
N ASP A 227 -81.75 22.37 -23.25
CA ASP A 227 -82.02 21.91 -24.62
C ASP A 227 -83.51 21.62 -24.84
N GLN A 228 -84.18 20.99 -23.86
CA GLN A 228 -85.62 20.74 -23.90
C GLN A 228 -86.45 22.03 -23.82
N CYS A 229 -86.06 22.99 -22.98
CA CYS A 229 -86.69 24.31 -22.93
C CYS A 229 -86.51 25.07 -24.26
N ALA A 230 -85.31 25.07 -24.84
CA ALA A 230 -85.02 25.72 -26.12
C ALA A 230 -85.79 25.08 -27.29
N GLN A 231 -85.92 23.76 -27.29
CA GLN A 231 -86.70 23.03 -28.29
C GLN A 231 -88.20 23.33 -28.15
N ALA A 232 -88.73 23.40 -26.93
CA ALA A 232 -90.12 23.79 -26.66
C ALA A 232 -90.44 25.25 -27.05
N VAL A 233 -89.45 26.15 -27.05
CA VAL A 233 -89.60 27.52 -27.60
C VAL A 233 -89.76 27.50 -29.12
N HIS A 234 -89.11 26.56 -29.81
CA HIS A 234 -89.13 26.43 -31.27
C HIS A 234 -90.33 25.63 -31.80
N ASP A 235 -90.79 24.61 -31.08
CA ASP A 235 -91.92 23.76 -31.46
C ASP A 235 -93.26 24.36 -31.00
N ARG A 236 -94.09 24.79 -31.96
CA ARG A 236 -95.40 25.44 -31.69
C ARG A 236 -96.51 24.49 -31.24
N ASP A 237 -96.29 23.17 -31.29
CA ASP A 237 -97.24 22.10 -30.90
C ASP A 237 -96.69 21.27 -29.73
N THR A 238 -96.23 21.92 -28.66
CA THR A 238 -95.76 21.23 -27.45
C THR A 238 -96.95 20.63 -26.68
N ASN A 239 -96.93 19.32 -26.38
CA ASN A 239 -98.01 18.68 -25.63
C ASN A 239 -98.07 19.18 -24.17
N GLU A 240 -99.25 19.19 -23.57
CA GLU A 240 -99.47 19.64 -22.18
C GLU A 240 -98.71 18.78 -21.16
N ALA A 241 -98.45 17.50 -21.49
CA ALA A 241 -97.61 16.61 -20.70
C ALA A 241 -96.12 17.04 -20.70
N ASP A 242 -95.59 17.48 -21.84
CA ASP A 242 -94.20 17.95 -21.96
C ASP A 242 -94.01 19.29 -21.22
N MET A 243 -95.03 20.16 -21.28
CA MET A 243 -95.07 21.40 -20.50
C MET A 243 -95.16 21.19 -18.98
N ALA A 244 -95.79 20.11 -18.53
CA ALA A 244 -95.84 19.75 -17.11
C ALA A 244 -94.47 19.30 -16.59
N ILE A 245 -93.71 18.55 -17.41
CA ILE A 245 -92.35 18.09 -17.10
C ILE A 245 -91.40 19.30 -17.01
N LEU A 246 -91.43 20.22 -17.98
CA LEU A 246 -90.59 21.42 -17.96
C LEU A 246 -90.86 22.33 -16.74
N ARG A 247 -92.12 22.45 -16.31
CA ARG A 247 -92.48 23.21 -15.10
C ARG A 247 -91.98 22.53 -13.82
N GLN A 248 -92.02 21.20 -13.76
CA GLN A 248 -91.53 20.42 -12.63
C GLN A 248 -90.01 20.54 -12.52
N ASP A 249 -89.28 20.32 -13.62
CA ASP A 249 -87.82 20.45 -13.66
C ASP A 249 -87.37 21.87 -13.28
N ALA A 250 -88.09 22.90 -13.76
CA ALA A 250 -87.80 24.29 -13.43
C ALA A 250 -88.04 24.64 -11.94
N PHE A 251 -88.89 23.87 -11.25
CA PHE A 251 -89.07 23.98 -9.80
C PHE A 251 -87.89 23.36 -9.03
N GLU A 252 -87.26 22.32 -9.59
CA GLU A 252 -86.14 21.59 -8.99
C GLU A 252 -84.78 22.25 -9.28
N LEU A 253 -84.67 23.09 -10.33
CA LEU A 253 -83.45 23.84 -10.70
C LEU A 253 -82.72 24.53 -9.52
N PRO A 254 -83.38 25.24 -8.59
CA PRO A 254 -82.70 25.89 -7.47
C PRO A 254 -82.06 24.88 -6.48
N GLU A 255 -82.67 23.71 -6.31
CA GLU A 255 -82.15 22.64 -5.47
C GLU A 255 -80.92 22.00 -6.12
N VAL A 256 -80.98 21.72 -7.42
CA VAL A 256 -79.85 21.24 -8.22
C VAL A 256 -78.69 22.24 -8.18
N LEU A 257 -78.95 23.54 -8.32
CA LEU A 257 -77.93 24.58 -8.24
C LEU A 257 -77.30 24.65 -6.83
N THR A 258 -78.09 24.44 -5.78
CA THR A 258 -77.60 24.37 -4.40
C THR A 258 -76.69 23.16 -4.21
N GLU A 259 -77.04 22.02 -4.78
CA GLU A 259 -76.20 20.81 -4.79
C GLU A 259 -74.87 21.05 -5.54
N VAL A 260 -74.89 21.70 -6.71
CA VAL A 260 -73.67 22.11 -7.44
C VAL A 260 -72.79 22.99 -6.57
N ARG A 261 -73.34 24.03 -5.94
CA ARG A 261 -72.59 24.92 -5.03
C ARG A 261 -71.98 24.18 -3.83
N GLN A 262 -72.72 23.24 -3.25
CA GLN A 262 -72.20 22.40 -2.16
C GLN A 262 -71.03 21.51 -2.64
N MET A 263 -71.15 20.88 -3.81
CA MET A 263 -70.06 20.08 -4.38
C MET A 263 -68.82 20.90 -4.67
N VAL A 264 -68.97 22.10 -5.27
CA VAL A 264 -67.84 23.02 -5.50
C VAL A 264 -67.19 23.44 -4.19
N THR A 265 -67.97 23.65 -3.12
CA THR A 265 -67.44 23.97 -1.78
C THR A 265 -66.61 22.82 -1.20
N ILE A 266 -67.08 21.57 -1.36
CA ILE A 266 -66.33 20.38 -0.93
C ILE A 266 -65.03 20.24 -1.74
N ILE A 267 -65.08 20.44 -3.06
CA ILE A 267 -63.90 20.39 -3.93
C ILE A 267 -62.89 21.47 -3.55
N SER A 268 -63.35 22.70 -3.28
CA SER A 268 -62.50 23.80 -2.81
C SER A 268 -61.84 23.47 -1.46
N THR A 269 -62.60 22.90 -0.52
CA THR A 269 -62.06 22.45 0.77
C THR A 269 -61.03 21.32 0.61
N ASN A 270 -61.29 20.36 -0.29
CA ASN A 270 -60.35 19.28 -0.59
C ASN A 270 -59.09 19.80 -1.27
N HIS A 271 -59.23 20.78 -2.17
CA HIS A 271 -58.10 21.48 -2.78
C HIS A 271 -57.23 22.15 -1.73
N ASP A 272 -57.81 22.94 -0.82
CA ASP A 272 -57.09 23.61 0.27
C ASP A 272 -56.36 22.62 1.21
N ARG A 273 -56.98 21.47 1.49
CA ARG A 273 -56.35 20.39 2.27
C ARG A 273 -55.18 19.78 1.51
N ALA A 274 -55.35 19.52 0.22
CA ALA A 274 -54.33 18.92 -0.62
C ALA A 274 -53.14 19.87 -0.86
N THR A 275 -53.38 21.16 -1.10
CA THR A 275 -52.32 22.16 -1.26
C THR A 275 -51.55 22.36 0.05
N LYS A 276 -52.21 22.58 1.19
CA LYS A 276 -51.52 22.74 2.48
C LYS A 276 -50.66 21.53 2.86
N SER A 277 -51.21 20.32 2.69
CA SER A 277 -50.47 19.09 3.00
C SER A 277 -49.39 18.80 1.95
N GLY A 278 -49.67 19.08 0.68
CA GLY A 278 -48.76 18.94 -0.44
C GLY A 278 -47.55 19.87 -0.30
N GLU A 279 -47.77 21.17 -0.06
CA GLU A 279 -46.72 22.18 0.10
C GLU A 279 -45.79 21.86 1.29
N SER A 280 -46.35 21.48 2.44
CA SER A 280 -45.55 21.12 3.62
C SER A 280 -44.66 19.89 3.36
N ASN A 281 -45.21 18.86 2.71
CA ASN A 281 -44.44 17.65 2.42
C ASN A 281 -43.49 17.84 1.23
N LEU A 282 -43.85 18.61 0.21
CA LEU A 282 -42.98 18.97 -0.91
C LEU A 282 -41.78 19.80 -0.42
N SER A 283 -42.02 20.81 0.42
CA SER A 283 -40.96 21.62 1.03
C SER A 283 -40.01 20.74 1.84
N PHE A 284 -40.54 19.83 2.65
CA PHE A 284 -39.71 18.87 3.40
C PHE A 284 -38.87 17.98 2.48
N VAL A 285 -39.45 17.46 1.40
CA VAL A 285 -38.75 16.61 0.43
C VAL A 285 -37.68 17.42 -0.31
N ASP A 286 -37.94 18.67 -0.67
CA ASP A 286 -36.97 19.54 -1.34
C ASP A 286 -35.79 19.90 -0.42
N ASP A 287 -36.04 20.26 0.84
CA ASP A 287 -34.99 20.50 1.84
C ASP A 287 -34.13 19.25 2.04
N LEU A 288 -34.76 18.06 2.05
CA LEU A 288 -34.07 16.80 2.19
C LEU A 288 -33.21 16.48 0.97
N ILE A 289 -33.74 16.68 -0.24
CA ILE A 289 -32.98 16.52 -1.49
C ILE A 289 -31.77 17.45 -1.50
N GLN A 290 -31.94 18.70 -1.07
CA GLN A 290 -30.83 19.65 -0.96
C GLN A 290 -29.77 19.17 0.04
N GLY A 291 -30.18 18.68 1.22
CA GLY A 291 -29.28 18.11 2.22
C GLY A 291 -28.53 16.86 1.74
N ILE A 292 -29.23 15.97 1.02
CA ILE A 292 -28.63 14.78 0.39
C ILE A 292 -27.60 15.20 -0.67
N ASN A 293 -27.94 16.15 -1.53
CA ASN A 293 -27.04 16.64 -2.58
C ASN A 293 -25.80 17.33 -2.01
N ALA A 294 -25.95 18.10 -0.93
CA ALA A 294 -24.81 18.69 -0.22
C ALA A 294 -23.87 17.60 0.33
N ASN A 295 -24.42 16.54 0.94
CA ASN A 295 -23.60 15.40 1.41
C ASN A 295 -22.96 14.62 0.25
N LEU A 296 -23.68 14.41 -0.86
CA LEU A 296 -23.11 13.80 -2.05
C LEU A 296 -21.96 14.63 -2.64
N GLN A 297 -22.05 15.96 -2.59
CA GLN A 297 -20.96 16.85 -2.99
C GLN A 297 -19.74 16.71 -2.06
N GLN A 298 -19.94 16.63 -0.75
CA GLN A 298 -18.85 16.33 0.19
C GLN A 298 -18.24 14.94 -0.07
N CYS A 299 -19.06 13.91 -0.34
CA CYS A 299 -18.56 12.60 -0.76
C CYS A 299 -17.69 12.69 -2.02
N ARG A 300 -18.04 13.53 -3.00
CA ARG A 300 -17.21 13.76 -4.20
C ARG A 300 -15.88 14.42 -3.86
N GLN A 301 -15.86 15.38 -2.94
CA GLN A 301 -14.63 16.01 -2.47
C GLN A 301 -13.69 14.99 -1.81
N ILE A 302 -14.22 14.14 -0.93
CA ILE A 302 -13.44 13.06 -0.29
C ILE A 302 -12.89 12.09 -1.33
N LYS A 303 -13.64 11.74 -2.37
CA LYS A 303 -13.11 10.88 -3.44
C LYS A 303 -11.86 11.46 -4.10
N VAL A 304 -11.82 12.79 -4.29
CA VAL A 304 -10.62 13.46 -4.82
C VAL A 304 -9.46 13.32 -3.83
N SER A 305 -9.70 13.53 -2.53
CA SER A 305 -8.69 13.30 -1.48
C SER A 305 -8.19 11.84 -1.48
N ILE A 306 -9.09 10.86 -1.61
CA ILE A 306 -8.74 9.43 -1.69
C ILE A 306 -7.87 9.11 -2.91
N ILE A 307 -8.18 9.68 -4.08
CA ILE A 307 -7.37 9.47 -5.29
C ILE A 307 -5.96 10.03 -5.08
N LYS A 308 -5.83 11.22 -4.48
CA LYS A 308 -4.54 11.80 -4.11
C LYS A 308 -3.79 10.88 -3.13
N LEU A 309 -4.48 10.40 -2.10
CA LEU A 309 -3.91 9.49 -1.11
C LEU A 309 -3.43 8.18 -1.74
N ALA A 310 -4.18 7.60 -2.68
CA ALA A 310 -3.76 6.42 -3.41
C ALA A 310 -2.50 6.66 -4.27
N ALA A 311 -2.38 7.84 -4.88
CA ALA A 311 -1.17 8.24 -5.60
C ALA A 311 0.03 8.43 -4.67
N ILE A 312 -0.19 9.06 -3.51
CA ILE A 312 0.84 9.20 -2.46
C ILE A 312 1.28 7.82 -1.98
N PHE A 313 0.34 6.92 -1.69
CA PHE A 313 0.64 5.56 -1.26
C PHE A 313 1.51 4.84 -2.28
N LYS A 314 1.16 4.91 -3.58
CA LYS A 314 1.96 4.30 -4.65
C LYS A 314 3.35 4.93 -4.76
N ALA A 315 3.46 6.25 -4.60
CA ALA A 315 4.75 6.94 -4.61
C ALA A 315 5.63 6.53 -3.42
N VAL A 316 5.04 6.41 -2.22
CA VAL A 316 5.71 5.94 -1.00
C VAL A 316 6.22 4.50 -1.20
N GLU A 317 5.37 3.57 -1.67
CA GLU A 317 5.80 2.19 -1.97
C GLU A 317 6.98 2.16 -2.94
N THR A 318 6.90 2.94 -4.03
CA THR A 318 7.97 2.98 -5.05
C THR A 318 9.27 3.53 -4.46
N ARG A 319 9.20 4.54 -3.59
CA ARG A 319 10.38 5.11 -2.93
C ARG A 319 10.95 4.17 -1.88
N LEU A 320 10.11 3.45 -1.14
CA LEU A 320 10.52 2.42 -0.18
C LEU A 320 11.07 1.16 -0.85
N SER A 321 10.82 0.93 -2.14
CA SER A 321 11.46 -0.14 -2.90
C SER A 321 12.80 0.26 -3.51
N ASN A 322 13.14 1.55 -3.53
CA ASN A 322 14.38 2.02 -4.12
C ASN A 322 15.54 1.87 -3.12
N THR A 323 16.65 1.37 -3.61
CA THR A 323 17.88 1.12 -2.86
C THR A 323 19.05 1.81 -3.56
N SER A 324 20.09 2.20 -2.80
CA SER A 324 21.35 2.68 -3.38
C SER A 324 22.29 1.54 -3.76
N LEU A 325 21.88 0.29 -3.54
CA LEU A 325 22.63 -0.91 -3.92
C LEU A 325 22.18 -1.37 -5.31
N ASP A 326 23.11 -1.39 -6.27
CA ASP A 326 22.89 -1.97 -7.60
C ASP A 326 22.91 -3.50 -7.50
N ARG A 327 21.76 -4.10 -7.14
CA ARG A 327 21.53 -5.54 -7.29
C ARG A 327 20.41 -5.77 -8.29
N GLU A 328 20.78 -6.02 -9.54
CA GLU A 328 19.84 -6.40 -10.59
C GLU A 328 19.16 -7.75 -10.27
N GLY A 329 17.85 -7.85 -10.54
CA GLY A 329 17.14 -9.13 -10.60
C GLY A 329 16.60 -9.70 -9.29
N ILE A 330 16.66 -8.97 -8.17
CA ILE A 330 16.25 -9.49 -6.87
C ILE A 330 15.03 -8.71 -6.32
N THR A 331 13.89 -9.40 -6.16
CA THR A 331 12.63 -8.88 -5.58
C THR A 331 12.63 -8.79 -4.05
N ILE A 332 13.79 -8.49 -3.46
CA ILE A 332 13.97 -8.45 -2.00
C ILE A 332 13.90 -7.00 -1.50
N SER A 333 13.31 -6.80 -0.32
CA SER A 333 13.21 -5.49 0.35
C SER A 333 14.58 -4.81 0.49
N PRO A 334 14.72 -3.49 0.26
CA PRO A 334 15.98 -2.78 0.44
C PRO A 334 16.63 -2.99 1.82
N LEU A 335 15.84 -3.08 2.89
CA LEU A 335 16.35 -3.34 4.24
C LEU A 335 17.01 -4.72 4.34
N GLN A 336 16.42 -5.72 3.70
CA GLN A 336 17.00 -7.06 3.65
C GLN A 336 18.27 -7.09 2.78
N GLN A 337 18.33 -6.32 1.70
CA GLN A 337 19.57 -6.18 0.91
C GLN A 337 20.71 -5.56 1.75
N TYR A 338 20.42 -4.49 2.52
CA TYR A 338 21.40 -3.92 3.44
C TYR A 338 21.83 -4.92 4.50
N ALA A 339 20.88 -5.65 5.11
CA ALA A 339 21.17 -6.67 6.11
C ALA A 339 22.05 -7.80 5.54
N ASP A 340 21.81 -8.23 4.30
CA ASP A 340 22.62 -9.24 3.62
C ASP A 340 24.06 -8.76 3.39
N VAL A 341 24.23 -7.52 2.90
CA VAL A 341 25.57 -6.93 2.70
C VAL A 341 26.31 -6.81 4.02
N ILE A 342 25.64 -6.35 5.08
CA ILE A 342 26.23 -6.26 6.43
C ILE A 342 26.62 -7.66 6.92
N SER A 343 25.76 -8.67 6.75
CA SER A 343 26.03 -10.04 7.18
C SER A 343 27.19 -10.67 6.41
N GLN A 344 27.33 -10.35 5.12
CA GLN A 344 28.48 -10.78 4.32
C GLN A 344 29.78 -10.14 4.81
N LEU A 345 29.76 -8.84 5.15
CA LEU A 345 30.90 -8.15 5.74
C LEU A 345 31.26 -8.71 7.12
N GLU A 346 30.25 -8.94 7.98
CA GLU A 346 30.43 -9.59 9.27
C GLU A 346 31.12 -10.95 9.12
N TYR A 347 30.61 -11.80 8.21
CA TYR A 347 31.18 -13.11 7.94
C TYR A 347 32.63 -13.02 7.43
N TYR A 348 32.90 -12.11 6.50
CA TYR A 348 34.23 -11.90 5.95
C TYR A 348 35.23 -11.47 7.02
N TYR A 349 34.88 -10.47 7.84
CA TYR A 349 35.77 -9.97 8.89
C TYR A 349 35.94 -10.96 10.05
N THR A 350 34.90 -11.74 10.36
CA THR A 350 35.01 -12.85 11.31
C THR A 350 35.99 -13.90 10.82
N ASN A 351 35.92 -14.27 9.54
CA ASN A 351 36.87 -15.22 8.95
C ASN A 351 38.29 -14.65 8.88
N PHE A 352 38.43 -13.37 8.51
CA PHE A 352 39.72 -12.68 8.51
C PHE A 352 40.37 -12.75 9.89
N TYR A 353 39.64 -12.36 10.94
CA TYR A 353 40.10 -12.46 12.32
C TYR A 353 40.48 -13.90 12.71
N ASN A 354 39.62 -14.88 12.40
CA ASN A 354 39.87 -16.28 12.73
C ASN A 354 41.09 -16.84 12.00
N ILE A 355 41.27 -16.54 10.72
CA ILE A 355 42.43 -16.96 9.93
C ILE A 355 43.70 -16.33 10.49
N TYR A 356 43.65 -15.03 10.82
CA TYR A 356 44.76 -14.33 11.44
C TYR A 356 45.18 -15.00 12.76
N LYS A 357 44.22 -15.26 13.66
CA LYS A 357 44.46 -15.89 14.97
C LYS A 357 44.97 -17.33 14.87
N THR A 358 44.43 -18.13 13.95
CA THR A 358 44.63 -19.60 13.99
C THR A 358 45.59 -20.16 12.94
N LYS A 359 45.66 -19.55 11.75
CA LYS A 359 46.36 -20.13 10.59
C LYS A 359 47.53 -19.29 10.12
N TYR A 360 47.37 -17.97 10.09
CA TYR A 360 48.36 -17.06 9.51
C TYR A 360 49.74 -17.18 10.18
N PHE A 361 49.78 -17.04 11.51
CA PHE A 361 51.03 -17.15 12.27
C PHE A 361 51.68 -18.52 12.19
N VAL A 362 50.88 -19.60 12.11
CA VAL A 362 51.38 -20.97 12.00
C VAL A 362 52.05 -21.18 10.64
N GLU A 363 51.43 -20.71 9.56
CA GLU A 363 52.03 -20.82 8.24
C GLU A 363 53.26 -19.91 8.10
N LEU A 364 53.24 -18.71 8.68
CA LEU A 364 54.40 -17.82 8.70
C LEU A 364 55.59 -18.42 9.48
N TYR A 365 55.32 -19.05 10.62
CA TYR A 365 56.35 -19.78 11.37
C TYR A 365 56.92 -20.94 10.55
N ARG A 366 56.05 -21.65 9.83
CA ARG A 366 56.45 -22.74 8.96
C ARG A 366 57.34 -22.27 7.81
N GLU A 367 56.96 -21.19 7.14
CA GLU A 367 57.72 -20.59 6.03
C GLU A 367 59.10 -20.09 6.49
N LYS A 368 59.15 -19.31 7.58
CA LYS A 368 60.39 -18.66 8.03
C LYS A 368 61.36 -19.60 8.75
N TYR A 369 60.84 -20.56 9.52
CA TYR A 369 61.69 -21.35 10.43
C TYR A 369 61.61 -22.86 10.19
N GLN A 370 60.41 -23.43 10.08
CA GLN A 370 60.27 -24.89 10.03
C GLN A 370 60.76 -25.48 8.69
N TYR A 371 60.36 -24.87 7.57
CA TYR A 371 60.67 -25.38 6.24
C TYR A 371 62.17 -25.22 5.90
N PRO A 372 62.81 -24.06 6.08
CA PRO A 372 64.24 -23.90 5.81
C PRO A 372 65.10 -24.88 6.62
N ARG A 373 64.76 -25.10 7.90
CA ARG A 373 65.48 -26.07 8.76
C ARG A 373 65.29 -27.51 8.30
N ALA A 374 64.05 -27.91 8.00
CA ALA A 374 63.78 -29.25 7.49
C ALA A 374 64.44 -29.50 6.12
N PHE A 375 64.55 -28.45 5.30
CA PHE A 375 65.23 -28.49 4.00
C PHE A 375 66.75 -28.61 4.17
N LEU A 376 67.37 -27.80 5.04
CA LEU A 376 68.80 -27.88 5.37
C LEU A 376 69.18 -29.23 5.99
N ASP A 377 68.35 -29.78 6.88
CA ASP A 377 68.58 -31.10 7.48
C ASP A 377 68.55 -32.20 6.40
N LYS A 378 67.59 -32.16 5.46
CA LYS A 378 67.57 -33.09 4.32
C LYS A 378 68.80 -32.97 3.43
N ILE A 379 69.24 -31.75 3.13
CA ILE A 379 70.47 -31.53 2.36
C ILE A 379 71.68 -32.06 3.13
N SER A 380 71.79 -31.74 4.42
CA SER A 380 72.89 -32.21 5.26
C SER A 380 72.97 -33.72 5.32
N ARG A 381 71.84 -34.42 5.49
CA ARG A 381 71.81 -35.89 5.45
C ARG A 381 72.19 -36.43 4.07
N PHE A 382 71.66 -35.86 3.00
CA PHE A 382 72.03 -36.27 1.65
C PHE A 382 73.54 -36.09 1.39
N LEU A 383 74.14 -34.98 1.83
CA LEU A 383 75.55 -34.70 1.62
C LEU A 383 76.47 -35.53 2.52
N ASN A 384 76.12 -35.68 3.80
CA ASN A 384 76.99 -36.29 4.80
C ASN A 384 76.78 -37.81 4.95
N GLU A 385 75.58 -38.31 4.66
CA GLU A 385 75.25 -39.73 4.84
C GLU A 385 75.13 -40.41 3.47
N ASP A 386 74.23 -39.95 2.59
CA ASP A 386 73.94 -40.64 1.32
C ASP A 386 75.11 -40.56 0.31
N LEU A 387 75.72 -39.37 0.13
CA LEU A 387 76.88 -39.22 -0.74
C LEU A 387 78.13 -39.92 -0.19
N HIS A 388 78.36 -39.88 1.13
CA HIS A 388 79.46 -40.61 1.75
C HIS A 388 79.28 -42.11 1.57
N GLN A 389 78.06 -42.63 1.76
CA GLN A 389 77.76 -44.03 1.52
C GLN A 389 78.00 -44.42 0.06
N MET A 390 77.50 -43.65 -0.91
CA MET A 390 77.75 -43.93 -2.34
C MET A 390 79.25 -43.89 -2.68
N HIS A 391 80.01 -42.97 -2.06
CA HIS A 391 81.45 -42.88 -2.25
C HIS A 391 82.18 -44.09 -1.67
N GLU A 392 81.83 -44.51 -0.45
CA GLU A 392 82.37 -45.72 0.17
C GLU A 392 82.03 -46.98 -0.63
N GLU A 393 80.79 -47.13 -1.09
CA GLU A 393 80.35 -48.23 -1.94
C GLU A 393 81.17 -48.31 -3.23
N GLU A 394 81.39 -47.18 -3.92
CA GLU A 394 82.17 -47.15 -5.16
C GLU A 394 83.67 -47.42 -4.91
N ILE A 395 84.23 -46.91 -3.81
CA ILE A 395 85.60 -47.26 -3.40
C ILE A 395 85.72 -48.76 -3.15
N GLN A 396 84.79 -49.34 -2.39
CA GLN A 396 84.82 -50.77 -2.06
C GLN A 396 84.64 -51.63 -3.32
N ARG A 397 83.70 -51.27 -4.20
CA ARG A 397 83.50 -51.94 -5.49
C ARG A 397 84.76 -51.91 -6.34
N ARG A 398 85.41 -50.74 -6.47
CA ARG A 398 86.66 -50.61 -7.26
C ARG A 398 87.83 -51.36 -6.63
N LYS A 399 87.98 -51.32 -5.30
CA LYS A 399 88.99 -52.13 -4.58
C LYS A 399 88.80 -53.63 -4.85
N GLN A 400 87.56 -54.11 -4.77
CA GLN A 400 87.23 -55.51 -5.07
C GLN A 400 87.52 -55.86 -6.53
N TRP A 401 87.19 -54.97 -7.46
CA TRP A 401 87.44 -55.16 -8.89
C TRP A 401 88.94 -55.20 -9.21
N VAL A 402 89.73 -54.27 -8.65
CA VAL A 402 91.20 -54.25 -8.81
C VAL A 402 91.84 -55.49 -8.18
N ALA A 403 91.37 -55.95 -7.02
CA ALA A 403 91.87 -57.19 -6.41
C ALA A 403 91.60 -58.43 -7.27
N GLN A 404 90.49 -58.45 -8.04
CA GLN A 404 90.12 -59.59 -8.88
C GLN A 404 90.77 -59.57 -10.27
N TYR A 405 90.94 -58.38 -10.88
CA TYR A 405 91.32 -58.27 -12.29
C TYR A 405 92.60 -57.44 -12.52
N GLY A 406 93.10 -56.73 -11.51
CA GLY A 406 94.18 -55.75 -11.65
C GLY A 406 95.53 -56.34 -12.08
N GLU A 407 95.86 -57.56 -11.66
CA GLU A 407 97.11 -58.24 -12.05
C GLU A 407 97.17 -58.60 -13.55
N PHE A 408 96.01 -58.64 -14.22
CA PHE A 408 95.90 -58.98 -15.64
C PHE A 408 95.88 -57.74 -16.55
N ILE A 409 95.94 -56.53 -15.98
CA ILE A 409 95.88 -55.28 -16.73
C ILE A 409 97.31 -54.74 -16.90
N PRO A 410 97.80 -54.60 -18.16
CA PRO A 410 99.10 -54.01 -18.45
C PRO A 410 99.22 -52.61 -17.86
N ARG A 411 100.41 -52.27 -17.34
CA ARG A 411 100.67 -50.99 -16.62
C ARG A 411 100.56 -49.76 -17.53
N GLU A 412 100.54 -49.94 -18.84
CA GLU A 412 100.32 -48.89 -19.82
C GLU A 412 98.84 -48.44 -19.89
N LEU A 413 97.90 -49.24 -19.38
CA LEU A 413 96.48 -48.91 -19.30
C LEU A 413 96.15 -48.31 -17.92
N THR A 414 95.34 -47.24 -17.90
CA THR A 414 94.86 -46.64 -16.64
C THR A 414 93.99 -47.62 -15.86
N LEU A 415 94.40 -47.95 -14.64
CA LEU A 415 93.63 -48.79 -13.74
C LEU A 415 92.37 -48.04 -13.27
N PRO A 416 91.18 -48.67 -13.32
CA PRO A 416 89.96 -48.12 -12.73
C PRO A 416 90.10 -47.98 -11.20
N GLY A 417 90.59 -46.83 -10.74
CA GLY A 417 90.82 -46.58 -9.31
C GLY A 417 91.89 -45.52 -9.00
N GLU A 418 92.78 -45.20 -9.94
CA GLU A 418 93.87 -44.25 -9.68
C GLU A 418 93.51 -42.79 -9.97
N VAL A 419 92.39 -42.52 -10.65
CA VAL A 419 92.01 -41.15 -11.04
C VAL A 419 90.65 -40.75 -10.45
N HIS A 420 90.69 -39.61 -9.76
CA HIS A 420 89.62 -38.75 -9.26
C HIS A 420 88.20 -39.33 -9.28
N ILE A 421 87.74 -39.77 -8.12
CA ILE A 421 86.31 -39.96 -7.88
C ILE A 421 85.67 -38.57 -7.87
N PRO A 422 84.54 -38.36 -8.58
CA PRO A 422 83.82 -37.10 -8.45
C PRO A 422 83.35 -36.92 -7.01
N VAL A 423 83.87 -35.90 -6.34
CA VAL A 423 83.45 -35.46 -5.01
C VAL A 423 82.66 -34.17 -5.20
N VAL A 424 81.51 -34.08 -4.55
CA VAL A 424 80.74 -32.82 -4.52
C VAL A 424 81.57 -31.80 -3.75
N SER A 425 82.15 -30.83 -4.45
CA SER A 425 83.05 -29.84 -3.85
C SER A 425 82.30 -28.68 -3.19
N GLN A 426 81.08 -28.37 -3.65
CA GLN A 426 80.26 -27.30 -3.11
C GLN A 426 78.79 -27.55 -3.39
N VAL A 427 77.95 -27.29 -2.39
CA VAL A 427 76.51 -27.12 -2.57
C VAL A 427 76.21 -25.63 -2.46
N ILE A 428 75.60 -25.09 -3.50
CA ILE A 428 75.19 -23.69 -3.52
C ILE A 428 73.89 -23.60 -2.72
N THR A 429 73.98 -23.08 -1.49
CA THR A 429 72.85 -22.79 -0.60
C THR A 429 72.41 -21.33 -0.67
N GLU A 430 72.62 -20.67 -1.83
CA GLU A 430 72.20 -19.29 -2.05
C GLU A 430 70.72 -19.14 -1.67
N CYS A 431 70.42 -18.19 -0.78
CA CYS A 431 69.12 -17.94 -0.10
C CYS A 431 68.86 -18.66 1.24
N LEU A 432 69.80 -19.45 1.77
CA LEU A 432 69.74 -20.04 3.13
C LEU A 432 70.88 -19.56 4.04
N ASP A 433 71.67 -18.59 3.57
CA ASP A 433 72.88 -18.13 4.23
C ASP A 433 72.59 -17.52 5.61
N ASP A 434 71.45 -16.85 5.78
CA ASP A 434 71.03 -16.29 7.07
C ASP A 434 70.74 -17.39 8.11
N VAL A 435 70.07 -18.46 7.72
CA VAL A 435 69.77 -19.62 8.60
C VAL A 435 71.02 -20.47 8.86
N ALA A 436 71.94 -20.53 7.89
CA ALA A 436 73.23 -21.20 8.04
C ALA A 436 74.17 -20.44 9.00
N ASN A 437 74.15 -19.10 8.95
CA ASN A 437 74.91 -18.23 9.87
C ASN A 437 74.40 -18.31 11.32
N GLU A 438 73.14 -18.70 11.53
CA GLU A 438 72.53 -18.97 12.84
C GLU A 438 72.90 -20.34 13.44
N MET A 439 73.61 -21.21 12.69
CA MET A 439 74.17 -22.44 13.22
C MET A 439 75.49 -22.20 13.97
N LYS A 440 75.47 -22.22 15.31
CA LYS A 440 76.69 -22.25 16.13
C LYS A 440 76.89 -23.62 16.77
N GLY A 441 78.00 -24.29 16.42
CA GLY A 441 78.38 -25.57 17.02
C GLY A 441 77.47 -26.75 16.66
N GLY A 442 76.86 -26.74 15.46
CA GLY A 442 75.99 -27.83 14.98
C GLY A 442 74.57 -27.83 15.56
N LYS A 443 74.18 -26.78 16.28
CA LYS A 443 72.80 -26.56 16.75
C LYS A 443 72.29 -25.20 16.29
N LEU A 444 71.08 -25.20 15.74
CA LEU A 444 70.32 -23.99 15.42
C LEU A 444 69.89 -23.34 16.75
N GLN A 445 70.20 -22.06 16.93
CA GLN A 445 69.68 -21.28 18.07
C GLN A 445 68.35 -20.65 17.69
N GLU A 446 67.39 -20.67 18.62
CA GLU A 446 66.16 -19.90 18.45
C GLU A 446 66.49 -18.42 18.46
N THR A 447 66.11 -17.70 17.40
CA THR A 447 66.29 -16.25 17.35
C THR A 447 65.28 -15.56 18.28
N GLU A 448 65.58 -14.33 18.69
CA GLU A 448 64.67 -13.54 19.52
C GLU A 448 63.33 -13.28 18.80
N GLN A 449 63.36 -13.17 17.47
CA GLN A 449 62.17 -13.04 16.62
C GLN A 449 61.35 -14.34 16.57
N GLU A 450 62.00 -15.52 16.52
CA GLU A 450 61.32 -16.82 16.59
C GLU A 450 60.62 -17.02 17.95
N ARG A 451 61.28 -16.67 19.05
CA ARG A 451 60.68 -16.73 20.40
C ARG A 451 59.48 -15.82 20.54
N ARG A 452 59.57 -14.58 20.06
CA ARG A 452 58.44 -13.64 20.05
C ARG A 452 57.29 -14.19 19.23
N LEU A 453 57.54 -14.75 18.04
CA LEU A 453 56.49 -15.35 17.21
C LEU A 453 55.81 -16.55 17.90
N LEU A 454 56.59 -17.42 18.56
CA LEU A 454 56.06 -18.55 19.33
C LEU A 454 55.26 -18.09 20.57
N GLU A 455 55.70 -17.02 21.24
CA GLU A 455 54.93 -16.39 22.33
C GLU A 455 53.62 -15.78 21.82
N PHE A 456 53.64 -15.13 20.65
CA PHE A 456 52.41 -14.62 20.01
C PHE A 456 51.45 -15.74 19.60
N ILE A 457 51.96 -16.85 19.03
CA ILE A 457 51.13 -18.01 18.71
C ILE A 457 50.47 -18.57 19.99
N LYS A 458 51.21 -18.65 21.10
CA LYS A 458 50.67 -19.12 22.40
C LYS A 458 49.67 -18.15 23.01
N SER A 459 49.93 -16.84 22.98
CA SER A 459 49.01 -15.82 23.50
C SER A 459 47.73 -15.71 22.67
N MET A 460 47.81 -16.07 21.38
CA MET A 460 46.67 -16.11 20.47
C MET A 460 45.96 -17.47 20.42
N GLN A 461 46.42 -18.49 21.16
CA GLN A 461 45.73 -19.80 21.26
C GLN A 461 45.02 -19.99 22.61
N THR A 462 45.30 -19.12 23.57
CA THR A 462 44.51 -18.93 24.80
C THR A 462 43.30 -18.05 24.52
#